data_AF-A0A432EK01-F1
#
_entry.id   AF-A0A432EK01-F1
#
_cell.length_a   1.000
_cell.length_b   1.000
_cell.length_c   1.000
_cell.angle_alpha   90.00
_cell.angle_beta   90.00
_cell.angle_gamma   90.00
#
_symmetry.space_group_name_H-M   'P 1'
#
loop_
_entity.id
_entity.type
_entity.pdbx_description
1 polymer ?
#
loop_
_entity_poly.entity_id
_entity_poly.type
_entity_poly.pdbx_seq_one_letter_code
_entity_poly.pdbx_strand_id
1 'polypeptide(L)'
;MRNPKSIELLNQAIKEEETALHQYMYFHFVLSDMGYDLLANLFKRIAIEEMRHVEVFAERILFLGGEPKLGELSKPVEKIHDPKDMLEWAVNHPASPMRGLTLGSSHSKRE
;
A
#
# COMPACT_ATOMS: atom_id res chain seq x y z
N MET A 1 -21.56 -15.08 -9.96
CA MET A 1 -21.18 -16.10 -8.95
C MET A 1 -20.51 -15.40 -7.79
N ARG A 2 -21.06 -15.53 -6.58
CA ARG A 2 -20.49 -14.96 -5.35
C ARG A 2 -19.32 -15.87 -4.93
N ASN A 3 -18.08 -15.38 -4.96
CA ASN A 3 -16.93 -16.12 -4.45
C ASN A 3 -16.52 -15.52 -3.10
N PRO A 4 -17.04 -16.02 -1.96
CA PRO A 4 -16.78 -15.44 -0.65
C PRO A 4 -15.29 -15.41 -0.31
N LYS A 5 -14.51 -16.40 -0.77
CA LYS A 5 -13.05 -16.43 -0.60
C LYS A 5 -12.35 -15.29 -1.35
N SER A 6 -12.82 -14.90 -2.53
CA SER A 6 -12.26 -13.76 -3.25
C SER A 6 -12.55 -12.43 -2.54
N ILE A 7 -13.75 -12.26 -1.99
CA ILE A 7 -14.13 -11.05 -1.24
C ILE A 7 -13.30 -10.93 0.04
N GLU A 8 -13.05 -12.04 0.74
CA GLU A 8 -12.20 -12.06 1.92
C GLU A 8 -10.76 -11.65 1.62
N LEU A 9 -10.17 -12.21 0.55
CA LEU A 9 -8.82 -11.86 0.11
C LEU A 9 -8.69 -10.39 -0.32
N LEU A 10 -9.70 -9.85 -1.01
CA LEU A 10 -9.71 -8.44 -1.42
C LEU A 10 -9.83 -7.51 -0.21
N ASN A 11 -10.64 -7.87 0.79
CA ASN A 11 -10.72 -7.11 2.03
C ASN A 11 -9.39 -7.18 2.80
N GLN A 12 -8.72 -8.32 2.82
CA GLN A 12 -7.38 -8.42 3.41
C GLN A 12 -6.37 -7.52 2.69
N ALA A 13 -6.43 -7.46 1.35
CA ALA A 13 -5.60 -6.56 0.57
C ALA A 13 -5.88 -5.08 0.92
N ILE A 14 -7.15 -4.67 1.06
CA ILE A 14 -7.49 -3.31 1.53
C ILE A 14 -6.79 -2.97 2.85
N LYS A 15 -6.81 -3.87 3.83
CA LYS A 15 -6.14 -3.64 5.12
C LYS A 15 -4.63 -3.48 5.00
N GLU A 16 -4.01 -4.19 4.07
CA GLU A 16 -2.57 -4.09 3.79
C GLU A 16 -2.22 -2.77 3.11
N GLU A 17 -3.01 -2.36 2.11
CA GLU A 17 -2.81 -1.07 1.44
C GLU A 17 -3.10 0.11 2.37
N GLU A 18 -4.13 0.04 3.23
CA GLU A 18 -4.38 1.06 4.24
C GLU A 18 -3.23 1.15 5.25
N THR A 19 -2.65 0.04 5.69
CA THR A 19 -1.45 0.07 6.56
C THR A 19 -0.29 0.78 5.87
N ALA A 20 0.00 0.44 4.60
CA ALA A 20 1.06 1.07 3.83
C ALA A 20 0.79 2.57 3.62
N LEU A 21 -0.43 2.94 3.24
CA LEU A 21 -0.89 4.32 3.09
C LEU A 21 -0.63 5.13 4.37
N HIS A 22 -1.08 4.63 5.52
CA HIS A 22 -0.92 5.34 6.79
C HIS A 22 0.56 5.43 7.22
N GLN A 23 1.35 4.40 6.92
CA GLN A 23 2.79 4.43 7.21
C GLN A 23 3.52 5.46 6.35
N TYR A 24 3.27 5.48 5.04
CA TYR A 24 3.91 6.44 4.14
C TYR A 24 3.46 7.88 4.39
N MET A 25 2.19 8.09 4.79
CA MET A 25 1.73 9.41 5.25
C MET A 25 2.46 9.85 6.52
N TYR A 26 2.67 8.94 7.48
CA TYR A 26 3.44 9.24 8.68
C TYR A 26 4.90 9.65 8.35
N PHE A 27 5.58 8.90 7.48
CA PHE A 27 6.93 9.27 7.02
C PHE A 27 6.95 10.62 6.31
N HIS A 28 5.96 10.90 5.44
CA HIS A 28 5.81 12.19 4.79
C HIS A 28 5.78 13.34 5.81
N PHE A 29 4.97 13.22 6.87
CA PHE A 29 4.85 14.26 7.89
C PHE A 29 6.15 14.49 8.66
N VAL A 30 6.78 13.41 9.15
CA VAL A 30 8.02 13.52 9.92
C VAL A 30 9.13 14.12 9.08
N LEU A 31 9.30 13.67 7.83
CA LEU A 31 10.34 14.17 6.94
C LEU A 31 10.11 15.60 6.48
N SER A 32 8.84 16.00 6.32
CA SER A 32 8.49 17.39 6.00
C SER A 32 8.86 18.33 7.16
N ASP A 33 8.64 17.92 8.41
CA ASP A 33 9.03 18.68 9.60
C ASP A 33 10.57 18.80 9.72
N MET A 34 11.28 17.74 9.35
CA MET A 34 12.75 17.71 9.32
C MET A 34 13.38 18.45 8.12
N GLY A 35 12.59 18.94 7.16
CA GLY A 35 13.08 19.66 5.97
C GLY A 35 13.58 18.77 4.82
N TYR A 36 13.29 17.47 4.82
CA TYR A 36 13.64 16.54 3.74
C TYR A 36 12.58 16.55 2.62
N ASP A 37 12.35 17.71 1.99
CA ASP A 37 11.23 17.93 1.06
C ASP A 37 11.14 16.91 -0.09
N LEU A 38 12.27 16.54 -0.69
CA LEU A 38 12.28 15.57 -1.80
C LEU A 38 11.82 14.18 -1.33
N LEU A 39 12.30 13.73 -0.18
CA LEU A 39 11.95 12.42 0.37
C LEU A 39 10.53 12.41 0.93
N ALA A 40 10.13 13.48 1.60
CA ALA A 40 8.76 13.68 2.07
C ALA A 40 7.76 13.63 0.90
N ASN A 41 8.07 14.31 -0.22
CA ASN A 41 7.23 14.29 -1.41
C ASN A 41 7.21 12.92 -2.10
N LEU A 42 8.31 12.16 -2.06
CA LEU A 42 8.33 10.78 -2.55
C LEU A 42 7.34 9.92 -1.76
N PHE A 43 7.41 9.91 -0.43
CA PHE A 43 6.50 9.10 0.38
C PHE A 43 5.05 9.54 0.30
N LYS A 44 4.78 10.86 0.17
CA LYS A 44 3.43 11.35 -0.13
C LYS A 44 2.87 10.77 -1.43
N ARG A 45 3.67 10.73 -2.49
CA ARG A 45 3.26 10.12 -3.78
C ARG A 45 2.98 8.64 -3.62
N ILE A 46 3.82 7.91 -2.89
CA ILE A 46 3.60 6.49 -2.64
C ILE A 46 2.29 6.27 -1.86
N ALA A 47 2.03 7.04 -0.80
CA ALA A 47 0.78 6.96 -0.05
C ALA A 47 -0.47 7.18 -0.93
N ILE A 48 -0.41 8.13 -1.88
CA ILE A 48 -1.49 8.38 -2.84
C ILE A 48 -1.70 7.18 -3.78
N GLU A 49 -0.62 6.51 -4.20
CA GLU A 49 -0.75 5.29 -5.01
C GLU A 49 -1.41 4.15 -4.21
N GLU A 50 -1.07 3.97 -2.93
CA GLU A 50 -1.76 2.96 -2.10
C GLU A 50 -3.24 3.28 -1.89
N MET A 51 -3.61 4.56 -1.79
CA MET A 51 -5.00 4.98 -1.75
C MET A 51 -5.76 4.52 -3.01
N ARG A 52 -5.13 4.60 -4.17
CA ARG A 52 -5.71 4.14 -5.45
C ARG A 52 -5.84 2.61 -5.48
N HIS A 53 -4.92 1.88 -4.85
CA HIS A 53 -5.06 0.43 -4.72
C HIS A 53 -6.25 0.06 -3.82
N VAL A 54 -6.47 0.77 -2.71
CA VAL A 54 -7.68 0.62 -1.88
C VAL A 54 -8.95 0.81 -2.70
N GLU A 55 -9.00 1.87 -3.52
CA GLU A 55 -10.12 2.15 -4.43
C GLU A 55 -10.37 0.97 -5.41
N VAL A 56 -9.33 0.48 -6.09
CA VAL A 56 -9.42 -0.64 -7.04
C VAL A 56 -9.96 -1.91 -6.37
N PHE A 57 -9.50 -2.23 -5.16
CA PHE A 57 -10.00 -3.40 -4.43
C PHE A 57 -11.43 -3.21 -3.95
N ALA A 58 -11.79 -2.01 -3.48
CA ALA A 58 -13.15 -1.70 -3.05
C ALA A 58 -14.15 -1.82 -4.20
N GLU A 59 -13.83 -1.25 -5.37
CA GLU A 59 -14.63 -1.39 -6.60
C GLU A 59 -14.80 -2.86 -6.99
N ARG A 60 -13.73 -3.66 -6.88
CA ARG A 60 -13.79 -5.09 -7.20
C ARG A 60 -14.67 -5.87 -6.22
N ILE A 61 -14.65 -5.54 -4.94
CA ILE A 61 -15.53 -6.15 -3.92
C ILE A 61 -17.00 -5.84 -4.23
N LEU A 62 -17.30 -4.58 -4.52
CA LEU A 62 -18.66 -4.15 -4.90
C LEU A 62 -19.14 -4.86 -6.16
N PHE A 63 -18.28 -4.98 -7.18
CA PHE A 63 -18.58 -5.73 -8.41
C PHE A 63 -18.93 -7.21 -8.14
N LEU A 64 -18.32 -7.82 -7.11
CA LEU A 64 -18.61 -9.20 -6.70
C LEU A 64 -19.83 -9.33 -5.78
N GLY A 65 -20.51 -8.22 -5.45
CA GLY A 65 -21.66 -8.18 -4.53
C GLY A 65 -21.28 -8.39 -3.06
N GLY A 66 -20.06 -7.95 -2.69
CA GLY A 66 -19.58 -7.89 -1.31
C GLY A 66 -19.58 -6.47 -0.75
N GLU A 67 -19.20 -6.34 0.52
CA GLU A 67 -19.02 -5.06 1.20
C GLU A 67 -17.52 -4.81 1.43
N PRO A 68 -16.96 -3.67 0.99
CA PRO A 68 -15.59 -3.29 1.30
C PRO A 68 -15.45 -2.86 2.77
N LYS A 69 -14.43 -3.37 3.44
CA LYS A 69 -14.12 -3.06 4.84
C LYS A 69 -12.97 -2.08 4.91
N LEU A 70 -13.26 -0.82 5.19
CA LEU A 70 -12.30 0.27 5.32
C LEU A 70 -12.03 0.61 6.78
N GLY A 71 -10.87 1.22 7.05
CA GLY A 71 -10.49 1.70 8.38
C GLY A 71 -9.93 0.63 9.31
N GLU A 72 -9.61 -0.56 8.79
CA GLU A 72 -9.01 -1.65 9.57
C GLU A 72 -7.57 -1.88 9.11
N LEU A 73 -6.59 -1.47 9.92
CA LEU A 73 -5.19 -1.69 9.60
C LEU A 73 -4.77 -3.13 9.93
N SER A 74 -3.96 -3.73 9.07
CA SER A 74 -3.32 -5.02 9.34
C SER A 74 -2.28 -4.93 10.48
N LYS A 75 -1.66 -3.76 10.65
CA LYS A 75 -0.67 -3.48 11.71
C LYS A 75 -0.76 -2.00 12.14
N PRO A 76 -0.40 -1.66 13.38
CA PRO A 76 -0.27 -0.27 13.81
C PRO A 76 0.83 0.45 13.02
N VAL A 77 0.67 1.77 12.83
CA VAL A 77 1.71 2.63 12.25
C VAL A 77 2.93 2.70 13.17
N GLU A 78 4.11 2.39 12.63
CA GLU A 78 5.38 2.42 13.33
C GLU A 78 5.92 3.85 13.43
N LYS A 79 6.33 4.25 14.65
CA LYS A 79 6.80 5.60 14.97
C LYS A 79 8.31 5.75 14.71
N ILE A 80 8.73 5.57 13.46
CA ILE A 80 10.12 5.72 13.02
C ILE A 80 10.41 7.20 12.77
N HIS A 81 11.53 7.70 13.31
CA HIS A 81 11.93 9.11 13.18
C HIS A 81 13.27 9.30 12.45
N ASP A 82 14.04 8.22 12.27
CA ASP A 82 15.30 8.26 11.52
C ASP A 82 15.04 8.01 10.01
N PRO A 83 15.51 8.89 9.10
CA PRO A 83 15.27 8.73 7.66
C PRO A 83 15.84 7.46 7.04
N LYS A 84 16.96 6.93 7.56
CA LYS A 84 17.56 5.68 7.08
C LYS A 84 16.66 4.51 7.44
N ASP A 85 16.16 4.47 8.67
CA ASP A 85 15.23 3.43 9.13
C ASP A 85 13.89 3.49 8.36
N MET A 86 13.41 4.69 7.99
CA MET A 86 12.23 4.83 7.12
C MET A 86 12.45 4.22 5.73
N LEU A 87 13.64 4.44 5.15
CA LEU A 87 14.01 3.85 3.86
C LEU A 87 14.16 2.33 3.96
N GLU A 88 14.79 1.83 5.03
CA GLU A 88 14.88 0.38 5.29
C GLU A 88 13.49 -0.24 5.46
N TRP A 89 12.58 0.44 6.17
CA TRP A 89 11.20 0.01 6.28
C TRP A 89 10.53 -0.08 4.91
N ALA A 90 10.68 0.94 4.07
CA ALA A 90 10.09 0.99 2.72
C ALA A 90 10.65 -0.07 1.76
N VAL A 91 11.93 -0.43 1.92
CA VAL A 91 12.56 -1.53 1.15
C VAL A 91 11.98 -2.89 1.57
N ASN A 92 11.76 -3.10 2.87
CA ASN A 92 11.22 -4.35 3.41
C ASN A 92 9.69 -4.46 3.24
N HIS A 93 9.00 -3.34 3.04
CA HIS A 93 7.55 -3.25 2.81
C HIS A 93 7.29 -2.51 1.50
N PRO A 94 7.62 -3.11 0.35
CA PRO A 94 7.48 -2.45 -0.94
C PRO A 94 6.04 -2.04 -1.17
N ALA A 95 5.86 -0.85 -1.73
CA ALA A 95 4.59 -0.30 -2.16
C ALA A 95 3.81 -1.32 -3.02
N SER A 96 2.68 -1.81 -2.49
CA SER A 96 1.78 -2.90 -2.93
C SER A 96 2.42 -4.15 -3.59
N PRO A 97 1.89 -5.37 -3.34
CA PRO A 97 2.23 -6.57 -4.12
C PRO A 97 2.03 -6.41 -5.64
N MET A 98 1.20 -5.46 -6.09
CA MET A 98 0.98 -5.14 -7.51
C MET A 98 2.28 -4.76 -8.25
N ARG A 99 3.28 -4.18 -7.58
CA ARG A 99 4.59 -3.93 -8.22
C ARG A 99 5.40 -5.19 -8.48
N GLY A 100 5.29 -6.21 -7.62
CA GLY A 100 5.92 -7.51 -7.84
C GLY A 100 5.39 -8.23 -9.09
N LEU A 101 4.10 -8.03 -9.41
CA LEU A 101 3.45 -8.63 -10.60
C LEU A 101 3.81 -7.91 -11.92
N THR A 102 4.14 -6.62 -11.87
CA THR A 102 4.56 -5.85 -13.07
C THR A 102 6.04 -6.04 -13.42
N LEU A 103 6.90 -6.31 -12.44
CA LEU A 103 8.33 -6.60 -12.69
C LEU A 103 8.59 -8.08 -13.00
N GLY A 104 7.74 -9.00 -12.51
CA GLY A 104 7.85 -10.44 -12.77
C GLY A 104 7.28 -10.92 -14.12
N SER A 105 6.58 -10.08 -14.88
CA SER A 105 5.92 -10.47 -16.14
C SER A 105 6.64 -9.99 -17.41
N SER A 106 7.77 -9.28 -17.30
CA SER A 106 8.54 -8.81 -18.47
C SER A 106 9.73 -9.70 -18.86
N HIS A 107 10.02 -10.76 -18.09
CA HIS A 107 11.14 -11.68 -18.36
C HIS A 107 10.71 -13.15 -18.27
N SER A 108 9.83 -13.57 -19.17
CA SER A 108 9.86 -14.95 -19.68
C SER A 108 9.71 -14.88 -21.20
N LYS A 109 10.84 -14.64 -21.85
CA LYS A 109 11.00 -14.82 -23.29
C LYS A 109 10.86 -16.30 -23.59
N ARG A 110 10.11 -16.58 -24.65
CA ARG A 110 10.44 -17.55 -25.72
C ARG A 110 11.68 -18.40 -25.40
N GLU A 111 11.47 -19.66 -25.07
CA GLU A 111 12.17 -20.83 -25.61
C GLU A 111 11.15 -21.98 -25.68
#